data_AF-A0A9E5AS41-F1
#
_entry.id   AF-A0A9E5AS41-F1
#
_cell.length_a   1.000
_cell.length_b   1.000
_cell.length_c   1.000
_cell.angle_alpha   90.00
_cell.angle_beta   90.00
_cell.angle_gamma   90.00
#
_symmetry.space_group_name_H-M   'P 1'
#
loop_
_entity.id
_entity.type
_entity.pdbx_description
1 polymer ?
#
loop_
_entity_poly.entity_id
_entity_poly.type
_entity_poly.pdbx_seq_one_letter_code
_entity_poly.pdbx_strand_id
1 'polypeptide(L)'
;MTFIIATIVIILGCLIFSFTISNILLITIFAIPLTKTLEKKSLLKTNRIIPSYLVALSIQIFILLAITAAFFVYFLDGAFVSLMLGYACGALGIMTKIKTFGLNINNFSDYFETNKDYFWEELIVQYHDDKNKLFNFIVAIIR
;
A
#
# COMPACT_ATOMS: atom_id res chain seq x y z
N MET A 1 10.11 -0.09 -34.88
CA MET A 1 8.83 0.16 -34.17
C MET A 1 8.59 -0.77 -32.99
N THR A 2 9.28 -1.91 -32.89
CA THR A 2 9.11 -2.92 -31.82
C THR A 2 9.80 -2.58 -30.48
N PHE A 3 11.00 -2.00 -30.50
CA PHE A 3 11.75 -1.69 -29.27
C PHE A 3 11.11 -0.57 -28.43
N ILE A 4 10.71 0.53 -29.06
CA ILE A 4 10.08 1.68 -28.37
C ILE A 4 8.80 1.25 -27.65
N ILE A 5 7.95 0.45 -28.32
CA ILE A 5 6.71 -0.07 -27.72
C ILE A 5 7.04 -0.97 -26.54
N ALA A 6 8.01 -1.88 -26.67
CA ALA A 6 8.45 -2.73 -25.56
C ALA A 6 8.93 -1.92 -24.35
N THR A 7 9.75 -0.88 -24.57
CA THR A 7 10.21 0.00 -23.49
C THR A 7 9.06 0.72 -22.79
N ILE A 8 8.09 1.25 -23.54
CA ILE A 8 6.92 1.91 -22.96
C ILE A 8 6.12 0.92 -22.10
N VAL A 9 5.91 -0.30 -22.59
CA VAL A 9 5.17 -1.32 -21.84
C VAL A 9 5.93 -1.77 -20.58
N ILE A 10 7.26 -1.84 -20.61
CA ILE A 10 8.08 -2.09 -19.41
C ILE A 10 7.88 -0.98 -18.37
N ILE A 11 7.93 0.29 -18.79
CA ILE A 11 7.72 1.44 -17.89
C ILE A 11 6.32 1.38 -17.28
N LEU A 12 5.30 1.13 -18.11
CA LEU A 12 3.92 0.95 -17.66
C LEU A 12 3.79 -0.22 -16.67
N GLY A 13 4.41 -1.35 -16.95
CA GLY A 13 4.44 -2.50 -16.04
C GLY A 13 5.05 -2.14 -14.69
N CYS A 14 6.18 -1.43 -14.70
CA CYS A 14 6.81 -0.96 -13.46
C CYS A 14 5.89 -0.04 -12.66
N LEU A 15 5.21 0.91 -13.32
CA LEU A 15 4.27 1.82 -12.66
C LEU A 15 3.05 1.11 -12.10
N ILE A 16 2.39 0.27 -12.90
CA ILE A 16 1.20 -0.50 -12.51
C ILE A 16 1.55 -1.40 -11.34
N PHE A 17 2.62 -2.19 -11.46
CA PHE A 17 3.05 -3.08 -10.38
C PHE A 17 3.39 -2.28 -9.13
N SER A 18 4.19 -1.23 -9.26
CA SER A 18 4.62 -0.43 -8.10
C SER A 18 3.42 0.16 -7.39
N PHE A 19 2.50 0.81 -8.09
CA PHE A 19 1.32 1.42 -7.47
C PHE A 19 0.42 0.38 -6.78
N THR A 20 0.11 -0.72 -7.47
CA THR A 20 -0.83 -1.73 -6.96
C THR A 20 -0.22 -2.51 -5.79
N ILE A 21 1.03 -2.96 -5.92
CA ILE A 21 1.73 -3.74 -4.90
C ILE A 21 2.16 -2.87 -3.73
N SER A 22 2.55 -1.60 -3.93
CA SER A 22 2.84 -0.69 -2.82
C SER A 22 1.62 -0.54 -1.92
N ASN A 23 0.42 -0.37 -2.48
CA ASN A 23 -0.81 -0.30 -1.68
C ASN A 23 -1.08 -1.62 -0.93
N ILE A 24 -0.90 -2.77 -1.59
CA ILE A 24 -1.05 -4.08 -0.96
C ILE A 24 -0.06 -4.24 0.22
N LEU A 25 1.19 -3.86 0.03
CA LEU A 25 2.22 -3.93 1.07
C LEU A 25 1.96 -2.95 2.21
N LEU A 26 1.51 -1.73 1.92
CA LEU A 26 1.11 -0.77 2.94
C LEU A 26 -0.02 -1.32 3.80
N ILE A 27 -1.04 -1.92 3.19
CA ILE A 27 -2.15 -2.47 3.96
C ILE A 27 -1.70 -3.68 4.79
N THR A 28 -0.94 -4.62 4.18
CA THR A 28 -0.58 -5.89 4.82
C THR A 28 0.54 -5.78 5.86
N ILE A 29 1.61 -5.03 5.58
CA ILE A 29 2.79 -4.90 6.44
C ILE A 29 2.61 -3.78 7.46
N PHE A 30 1.83 -2.75 7.12
CA PHE A 30 1.73 -1.54 7.93
C PHE A 30 0.33 -1.34 8.55
N ALA A 31 -0.71 -1.14 7.74
CA ALA A 31 -2.02 -0.74 8.25
C ALA A 31 -2.66 -1.81 9.15
N ILE A 32 -2.73 -3.08 8.70
CA ILE A 32 -3.35 -4.16 9.48
C ILE A 32 -2.61 -4.41 10.81
N PRO A 33 -1.28 -4.55 10.85
CA PRO A 33 -0.55 -4.67 12.12
C PRO A 33 -0.77 -3.48 13.04
N LEU A 34 -0.74 -2.26 12.50
CA LEU A 34 -0.98 -1.04 13.29
C LEU A 34 -2.38 -1.03 13.89
N THR A 35 -3.42 -1.31 13.09
CA THR A 35 -4.81 -1.38 13.55
C THR A 35 -4.97 -2.41 14.66
N LYS A 36 -4.39 -3.61 14.52
CA LYS A 36 -4.44 -4.64 15.56
C LYS A 36 -3.78 -4.19 16.86
N THR A 37 -2.68 -3.45 16.79
CA THR A 37 -2.02 -2.93 17.99
C THR A 37 -2.83 -1.82 18.65
N LEU A 38 -3.48 -0.95 17.86
CA LEU A 38 -4.39 0.09 18.36
C LEU A 38 -5.66 -0.50 19.00
N GLU A 39 -6.21 -1.58 18.42
CA GLU A 39 -7.34 -2.34 18.96
C GLU A 39 -6.98 -2.96 20.32
N LYS A 40 -5.81 -3.61 20.43
CA LYS A 40 -5.30 -4.15 21.71
C LYS A 40 -5.15 -3.08 22.80
N LYS A 41 -4.84 -1.84 22.42
CA LYS A 41 -4.71 -0.71 23.34
C LYS A 41 -6.04 0.04 23.59
N SER A 42 -7.17 -0.45 23.04
CA SER A 42 -8.50 0.16 23.17
C SER A 42 -8.58 1.61 22.69
N LEU A 43 -7.77 1.98 21.69
CA LEU A 43 -7.69 3.35 21.17
C LEU A 43 -8.67 3.60 20.00
N LEU A 44 -9.40 2.57 19.59
CA LEU A 44 -10.36 2.60 18.49
C LEU A 44 -11.80 2.52 19.03
N LYS A 45 -12.70 3.27 18.40
CA LYS A 45 -14.16 3.22 18.67
C LYS A 45 -14.81 1.94 18.12
N THR A 46 -14.20 1.31 17.12
CA THR A 46 -14.76 0.14 16.43
C THR A 46 -13.69 -0.73 15.78
N ASN A 47 -14.03 -2.00 15.57
CA ASN A 47 -13.14 -3.00 14.97
C ASN A 47 -13.39 -3.19 13.46
N ARG A 48 -14.21 -2.31 12.85
CA ARG A 48 -14.58 -2.39 11.42
C ARG A 48 -13.48 -1.93 10.44
N ILE A 49 -12.35 -1.42 10.94
CA ILE A 49 -11.23 -0.97 10.12
C ILE A 49 -10.59 -2.12 9.34
N ILE A 50 -10.31 -3.26 9.99
CA ILE A 50 -9.65 -4.41 9.35
C ILE A 50 -10.48 -5.00 8.19
N PRO A 51 -11.81 -5.23 8.32
CA PRO A 51 -12.64 -5.64 7.19
C PRO A 51 -12.57 -4.69 5.99
N SER A 52 -12.56 -3.37 6.22
CA SER A 52 -12.41 -2.38 5.14
C SER A 52 -11.09 -2.56 4.37
N TYR A 53 -10.00 -2.83 5.10
CA TYR A 53 -8.71 -3.14 4.49
C TYR A 53 -8.70 -4.42 3.67
N LEU A 54 -9.41 -5.46 4.11
CA LEU A 54 -9.54 -6.70 3.33
C LEU A 54 -10.27 -6.44 2.01
N VAL A 55 -11.34 -5.63 2.02
CA VAL A 55 -12.05 -5.23 0.80
C VAL A 55 -11.12 -4.44 -0.13
N ALA A 56 -10.38 -3.47 0.40
CA ALA A 56 -9.42 -2.70 -0.39
C ALA A 56 -8.32 -3.59 -0.99
N LEU A 57 -7.80 -4.57 -0.24
CA LEU A 57 -6.85 -5.56 -0.74
C LEU A 57 -7.44 -6.39 -1.89
N SER A 58 -8.66 -6.89 -1.74
CA SER A 58 -9.34 -7.65 -2.78
C SER A 58 -9.49 -6.85 -4.07
N ILE A 59 -9.85 -5.56 -3.97
CA ILE A 59 -9.96 -4.65 -5.11
C ILE A 59 -8.60 -4.47 -5.80
N GLN A 60 -7.52 -4.23 -5.05
CA GLN A 60 -6.18 -4.03 -5.61
C GLN A 60 -5.66 -5.29 -6.31
N ILE A 61 -5.84 -6.47 -5.70
CA ILE A 61 -5.47 -7.76 -6.31
C ILE A 61 -6.28 -7.98 -7.59
N PHE A 62 -7.58 -7.70 -7.57
CA PHE A 62 -8.44 -7.84 -8.74
C PHE A 62 -8.00 -6.92 -9.88
N ILE A 63 -7.66 -5.66 -9.60
CA ILE A 63 -7.15 -4.72 -10.61
C ILE A 63 -5.86 -5.26 -11.25
N LEU A 64 -4.91 -5.74 -10.44
CA LEU A 64 -3.65 -6.29 -10.97
C LEU A 64 -3.90 -7.51 -11.86
N LEU A 65 -4.78 -8.41 -11.44
CA LEU A 65 -5.16 -9.59 -12.21
C LEU A 65 -5.89 -9.22 -13.50
N ALA A 66 -6.83 -8.27 -13.46
CA ALA A 66 -7.59 -7.82 -14.61
C ALA A 66 -6.68 -7.19 -15.68
N ILE A 67 -5.74 -6.32 -15.27
CA ILE A 67 -4.75 -5.73 -16.18
C ILE A 67 -3.87 -6.82 -16.78
N THR A 68 -3.37 -7.74 -15.95
CA THR A 68 -2.49 -8.83 -16.41
C THR A 68 -3.21 -9.75 -17.39
N ALA A 69 -4.46 -10.10 -17.11
CA ALA A 69 -5.29 -10.91 -17.99
C ALA A 69 -5.62 -10.17 -19.30
N ALA A 70 -5.91 -8.87 -19.25
CA ALA A 70 -6.14 -8.08 -20.46
C ALA A 70 -4.90 -8.05 -21.37
N PHE A 71 -3.71 -7.87 -20.79
CA PHE A 71 -2.46 -7.95 -21.57
C PHE A 71 -2.20 -9.34 -22.13
N PHE A 72 -2.51 -10.39 -21.38
CA PHE A 72 -2.36 -11.76 -21.84
C PHE A 72 -3.32 -12.10 -23.00
N VAL A 73 -4.58 -11.66 -22.92
CA VAL A 73 -5.62 -11.99 -23.92
C VAL A 73 -5.50 -11.14 -25.18
N TYR A 74 -5.26 -9.83 -25.04
CA TYR A 74 -5.33 -8.88 -26.16
C TYR A 74 -3.97 -8.53 -26.77
N PHE A 75 -2.86 -8.80 -26.07
CA PHE A 75 -1.52 -8.41 -26.49
C PHE A 75 -0.54 -9.59 -26.38
N LEU A 76 -0.75 -10.60 -27.22
CA LEU A 76 0.09 -11.81 -27.27
C LEU A 76 1.53 -11.49 -27.75
N ASP A 77 2.46 -12.33 -27.29
CA ASP A 77 3.91 -12.34 -27.56
C ASP A 77 4.75 -11.27 -26.82
N GLY A 78 5.06 -10.14 -27.46
CA GLY A 78 6.12 -9.24 -26.97
C GLY A 78 5.68 -8.26 -25.89
N ALA A 79 4.44 -7.79 -25.94
CA ALA A 79 3.92 -6.80 -25.00
C ALA A 79 3.64 -7.42 -23.62
N PHE A 80 3.08 -8.62 -23.57
CA PHE A 80 2.92 -9.35 -22.31
C PHE A 80 4.27 -9.62 -21.63
N VAL A 81 5.29 -10.09 -22.37
CA VAL A 81 6.64 -10.30 -21.82
C VAL A 81 7.25 -8.97 -21.33
N SER A 82 7.07 -7.90 -22.08
CA SER A 82 7.50 -6.55 -21.68
C SER A 82 6.82 -6.09 -20.38
N LEU A 83 5.53 -6.37 -20.22
CA LEU A 83 4.79 -6.06 -19.00
C LEU A 83 5.35 -6.85 -17.80
N MET A 84 5.59 -8.15 -17.98
CA MET A 84 6.15 -9.01 -16.93
C MET A 84 7.58 -8.57 -16.53
N LEU A 85 8.40 -8.13 -17.48
CA LEU A 85 9.70 -7.52 -17.18
C LEU A 85 9.54 -6.23 -16.37
N GLY A 86 8.58 -5.38 -16.74
CA GLY A 86 8.20 -4.19 -15.96
C GLY A 86 7.81 -4.54 -14.53
N TYR A 87 6.98 -5.58 -14.34
CA TYR A 87 6.59 -6.08 -13.02
C TYR A 87 7.79 -6.55 -12.20
N ALA A 88 8.71 -7.30 -12.82
CA ALA A 88 9.94 -7.75 -12.17
C ALA A 88 10.83 -6.58 -11.72
N CYS A 89 10.99 -5.55 -12.57
CA CYS A 89 11.71 -4.34 -12.21
C CYS A 89 11.04 -3.59 -11.04
N GLY A 90 9.71 -3.47 -11.06
CA GLY A 90 8.94 -2.89 -9.96
C GLY A 90 9.10 -3.67 -8.66
N ALA A 91 9.06 -5.01 -8.73
CA ALA A 91 9.27 -5.89 -7.59
C ALA A 91 10.65 -5.70 -6.96
N LEU A 92 11.72 -5.63 -7.77
CA LEU A 92 13.07 -5.35 -7.28
C LEU A 92 13.15 -3.98 -6.58
N GLY A 93 12.54 -2.95 -7.17
CA GLY A 93 12.46 -1.61 -6.58
C GLY A 93 11.77 -1.60 -5.23
N ILE A 94 10.67 -2.34 -5.09
CA ILE A 94 9.93 -2.47 -3.83
C ILE A 94 10.71 -3.29 -2.81
N MET A 95 11.27 -4.44 -3.19
CA MET A 95 12.00 -5.33 -2.27
C MET A 95 13.17 -4.61 -1.59
N THR A 96 13.88 -3.75 -2.33
CA THR A 96 15.00 -2.97 -1.78
C THR A 96 14.56 -1.91 -0.76
N LYS A 97 13.29 -1.48 -0.79
CA LYS A 97 12.74 -0.42 0.08
C LYS A 97 11.63 -0.90 1.02
N ILE A 98 11.40 -2.21 1.10
CA ILE A 98 10.25 -2.76 1.85
C ILE A 98 10.30 -2.41 3.35
N LYS A 99 11.50 -2.37 3.94
CA LYS A 99 11.69 -2.01 5.35
C LYS A 99 11.36 -0.54 5.65
N THR A 100 11.65 0.37 4.71
CA THR A 100 11.38 1.80 4.89
C THR A 100 9.94 2.17 4.55
N PHE A 101 9.24 1.32 3.80
CA PHE A 101 7.86 1.55 3.37
C PHE A 101 6.88 1.64 4.54
N GLY A 102 6.99 0.77 5.55
CA GLY A 102 6.11 0.80 6.73
C GLY A 102 6.46 1.83 7.80
N LEU A 103 7.63 2.46 7.71
CA LEU A 103 8.13 3.41 8.72
C LEU A 103 8.11 4.88 8.23
N ASN A 104 7.51 5.13 7.07
CA ASN A 104 7.41 6.47 6.49
C ASN A 104 6.30 7.27 7.19
N ILE A 105 6.65 8.43 7.76
CA ILE A 105 5.74 9.31 8.50
C ILE A 105 4.51 9.74 7.69
N ASN A 106 4.63 9.83 6.37
CA ASN A 106 3.51 10.18 5.50
C ASN A 106 2.44 9.09 5.51
N ASN A 107 2.85 7.82 5.47
CA ASN A 107 1.91 6.69 5.48
C ASN A 107 1.14 6.61 6.82
N PHE A 108 1.75 7.04 7.91
CA PHE A 108 1.08 7.17 9.20
C PHE A 108 0.07 8.32 9.20
N SER A 109 0.48 9.50 8.73
CA SER A 109 -0.41 10.65 8.60
C SER A 109 -1.65 10.28 7.79
N ASP A 110 -1.45 9.67 6.62
CA ASP A 110 -2.51 9.22 5.72
C ASP A 110 -3.40 8.16 6.38
N TYR A 111 -2.82 7.24 7.16
CA TYR A 111 -3.58 6.24 7.93
C TYR A 111 -4.50 6.89 8.96
N PHE A 112 -4.02 7.86 9.73
CA PHE A 112 -4.85 8.55 10.73
C PHE A 112 -5.94 9.37 10.07
N GLU A 113 -5.62 10.09 8.99
CA GLU A 113 -6.60 10.88 8.24
C GLU A 113 -7.70 10.00 7.63
N THR A 114 -7.32 8.88 7.02
CA THR A 114 -8.26 7.91 6.40
C THR A 114 -9.18 7.26 7.44
N ASN A 115 -8.70 7.07 8.67
CA ASN A 115 -9.43 6.37 9.73
C ASN A 115 -9.94 7.27 10.85
N LYS A 116 -9.87 8.60 10.69
CA LYS A 116 -10.15 9.57 11.77
C LYS A 116 -11.49 9.32 12.47
N ASP A 117 -12.52 8.93 11.73
CA ASP A 117 -13.87 8.68 12.25
C ASP A 117 -13.93 7.47 13.21
N TYR A 118 -12.94 6.59 13.14
CA TYR A 118 -12.83 5.41 13.99
C TYR A 118 -12.03 5.65 15.29
N PHE A 119 -11.43 6.84 15.46
CA PHE A 119 -10.70 7.22 16.67
C PHE A 119 -11.56 8.03 17.64
N TRP A 120 -11.24 7.97 18.93
CA TRP A 120 -11.76 8.89 19.94
C TRP A 120 -11.27 10.31 19.65
N GLU A 121 -12.16 11.32 19.75
CA GLU A 121 -11.82 12.72 19.44
C GLU A 121 -10.64 13.22 20.29
N GLU A 122 -10.56 12.76 21.54
CA GLU A 122 -9.47 13.07 22.48
C GLU A 122 -8.10 12.59 21.96
N LEU A 123 -8.06 11.42 21.30
CA LEU A 123 -6.85 10.91 20.66
C LEU A 123 -6.47 11.72 19.43
N ILE A 124 -7.45 12.13 18.63
CA ILE A 124 -7.21 12.94 17.44
C ILE A 124 -6.58 14.27 17.88
N VAL A 125 -7.18 14.96 18.85
CA VAL A 125 -6.67 16.24 19.36
C VAL A 125 -5.26 16.10 19.95
N GLN A 126 -4.94 14.99 20.62
CA GLN A 126 -3.63 14.79 21.26
C GLN A 126 -2.48 14.60 20.25
N TYR A 127 -2.76 14.11 19.04
CA TYR A 127 -1.73 13.76 18.03
C TYR A 127 -1.80 14.56 16.72
N HIS A 128 -2.88 15.31 16.48
CA HIS A 128 -3.06 16.10 15.25
C HIS A 128 -2.18 17.37 15.21
N ASP A 129 -1.83 17.94 16.37
CA ASP A 129 -1.04 19.19 16.46
C ASP A 129 0.48 18.97 16.44
N ASP A 130 0.98 17.74 16.65
CA ASP A 130 2.41 17.47 16.76
C ASP A 130 2.81 16.12 16.13
N LYS A 131 3.26 16.18 14.87
CA LYS A 131 3.75 15.02 14.11
C LYS A 131 4.90 14.28 14.82
N ASN A 132 5.69 14.96 15.65
CA ASN A 132 6.79 14.33 16.39
C ASN A 132 6.26 13.52 17.59
N LYS A 133 5.18 13.98 18.25
CA LYS A 133 4.51 13.19 19.30
C LYS A 133 3.84 11.96 18.73
N LEU A 134 3.19 12.08 17.57
CA LEU A 134 2.62 10.94 16.85
C LEU A 134 3.72 9.93 16.50
N PHE A 135 4.84 10.37 15.93
CA PHE A 135 5.98 9.50 15.62
C PHE A 135 6.57 8.81 16.86
N ASN A 136 6.74 9.52 17.97
CA ASN A 136 7.24 8.93 19.22
C ASN A 136 6.27 7.90 19.81
N PHE A 137 4.97 8.17 19.76
CA PHE A 137 3.93 7.22 20.16
C PHE A 137 3.96 5.96 19.29
N ILE A 138 4.12 6.11 17.98
CA ILE A 138 4.27 5.03 17.02
C ILE A 138 5.49 4.17 17.34
N VAL A 139 6.67 4.79 17.54
CA VAL A 139 7.90 4.06 17.88
C VAL A 139 7.74 3.30 19.21
N ALA A 140 7.03 3.88 20.18
CA ALA A 140 6.72 3.25 21.46
C ALA A 140 5.65 2.14 21.38
N ILE A 141 4.84 2.12 20.31
CA ILE A 141 3.82 1.09 20.06
C ILE A 141 4.39 -0.11 19.30
N ILE A 142 5.34 0.15 18.40
CA ILE A 142 5.94 -0.86 17.52
C ILE A 142 7.10 -1.60 18.23
N ARG A 143 7.73 -1.00 19.25
CA ARG A 143 8.67 -1.67 20.17
C ARG A 143 7.94 -2.61 21.14
#